data_AF-A0A259E1D4-F1
#
_entry.id   AF-A0A259E1D4-F1
#
_cell.length_a   1.000
_cell.length_b   1.000
_cell.length_c   1.000
_cell.angle_alpha   90.00
_cell.angle_beta   90.00
_cell.angle_gamma   90.00
#
_symmetry.space_group_name_H-M   'P 1'
#
loop_
_entity.id
_entity.type
_entity.pdbx_description
1 polymer ?
#
loop_
_entity_poly.entity_id
_entity_poly.type
_entity_poly.pdbx_seq_one_letter_code
_entity_poly.pdbx_strand_id
1 'polypeptide(L)' 'MILAALAAGPVDACTPPEWPFLPQAREDMHIYRDLIRGDFETYIAEVQDYFRCIDEERARAFSEAREVSEDYGRFIDAIE' A
#
# COMPACT_ATOMS: atom_id res chain seq x y z
N MET A 1 24.40 11.71 -19.87
CA MET A 1 23.21 10.83 -20.00
C MET A 1 22.97 10.19 -18.64
N ILE A 2 22.36 10.94 -17.72
CA ILE A 2 21.99 10.39 -16.40
C ILE A 2 20.60 9.79 -16.59
N LEU A 3 20.53 8.45 -16.58
CA LEU A 3 19.27 7.73 -16.44
C LEU A 3 18.76 8.02 -15.02
N ALA A 4 17.89 9.02 -14.89
CA ALA A 4 16.99 9.06 -13.76
C ALA A 4 16.08 7.85 -13.91
N ALA A 5 16.34 6.80 -13.14
CA ALA A 5 15.42 5.69 -13.01
C ALA A 5 14.12 6.27 -12.47
N LEU A 6 13.14 6.47 -13.34
CA LEU A 6 11.75 6.54 -12.91
C LEU A 6 11.50 5.19 -12.24
N ALA A 7 11.53 5.16 -10.91
CA ALA A 7 10.99 4.06 -10.15
C ALA A 7 9.49 4.05 -10.45
N ALA A 8 9.12 3.43 -11.57
CA ALA A 8 7.77 2.98 -11.80
C ALA A 8 7.55 1.88 -10.77
N GLY A 9 7.11 2.28 -9.57
CA GLY A 9 6.50 1.35 -8.64
C GLY A 9 5.43 0.57 -9.42
N PRO A 10 5.32 -0.75 -9.21
CA PRO A 10 4.34 -1.54 -9.95
C PRO A 10 2.96 -0.89 -9.79
N VAL A 11 2.20 -0.81 -10.87
CA VAL A 11 0.85 -0.19 -10.96
C VAL A 11 -0.16 -0.83 -9.98
N ASP A 12 0.25 -1.86 -9.26
CA ASP A 12 -0.51 -2.68 -8.32
C ASP A 12 0.17 -2.81 -6.93
N ALA A 13 1.16 -1.97 -6.61
CA ALA A 13 2.07 -2.21 -5.48
C ALA A 13 1.34 -2.55 -4.18
N CYS A 14 0.41 -1.71 -3.75
CA CYS A 14 -0.43 -1.94 -2.58
C CYS A 14 -1.89 -1.61 -2.91
N THR A 15 -2.65 -2.59 -3.40
CA THR A 15 -4.07 -2.40 -3.68
C THR A 15 -4.89 -2.66 -2.41
N PRO A 16 -5.78 -1.74 -1.98
CA PRO A 16 -6.63 -1.96 -0.82
C PRO A 16 -7.60 -3.13 -1.05
N PRO A 17 -7.87 -3.96 -0.02
CA PRO A 17 -8.85 -5.04 -0.15
C PRO A 17 -10.28 -4.50 -0.29
N GLU A 18 -11.13 -5.30 -0.94
CA GLU A 18 -12.54 -4.98 -1.13
C GLU A 18 -13.32 -5.13 0.19
N TRP A 19 -14.29 -4.26 0.42
CA TRP A 19 -15.13 -4.34 1.61
C TRP A 19 -16.03 -5.58 1.57
N PRO A 20 -16.03 -6.42 2.61
CA PRO A 20 -16.91 -7.58 2.65
C PRO A 20 -18.37 -7.13 2.75
N PHE A 21 -19.25 -7.87 2.09
CA PHE A 21 -20.67 -7.56 2.10
C PHE A 21 -21.33 -7.97 3.42
N LEU A 22 -22.15 -7.09 3.98
CA LEU A 22 -23.02 -7.41 5.12
C LEU A 22 -24.49 -7.21 4.71
N PRO A 23 -25.30 -8.28 4.68
CA PRO A 23 -26.73 -8.18 4.38
C PRO A 23 -27.46 -7.29 5.39
N GLN A 24 -28.54 -6.63 4.97
CA GLN A 24 -29.38 -5.84 5.88
C GLN A 24 -30.38 -6.69 6.65
N ALA A 25 -30.86 -7.79 6.05
CA ALA A 25 -31.83 -8.67 6.67
C ALA A 25 -31.16 -9.63 7.65
N ARG A 26 -31.68 -9.69 8.87
CA ARG A 26 -31.13 -10.57 9.92
C ARG A 26 -31.24 -12.06 9.60
N GLU A 27 -32.29 -12.46 8.88
CA GLU A 27 -32.45 -13.84 8.42
C GLU A 27 -31.27 -14.25 7.53
N ASP A 28 -30.92 -13.40 6.56
CA ASP A 28 -29.78 -13.65 5.66
C ASP A 28 -28.45 -13.71 6.43
N MET A 29 -28.27 -12.90 7.47
CA MET A 29 -27.10 -13.00 8.34
C MET A 29 -27.01 -14.37 9.06
N HIS A 30 -28.15 -14.95 9.45
CA HIS A 30 -28.17 -16.26 10.09
C HIS A 30 -27.94 -17.40 9.10
N ILE A 31 -28.57 -17.31 7.92
CA ILE A 31 -28.43 -18.30 6.83
C ILE A 31 -26.98 -18.36 6.33
N TYR A 32 -26.36 -17.19 6.10
CA TYR A 32 -25.02 -17.09 5.51
C TYR A 32 -23.92 -16.81 6.54
N ARG A 33 -24.18 -17.05 7.83
CA ARG A 33 -23.29 -16.68 8.95
C ARG A 33 -21.83 -17.10 8.73
N ASP A 34 -21.62 -18.34 8.30
CA ASP A 34 -20.27 -18.90 8.20
C ASP A 34 -19.53 -18.36 6.95
N LEU A 35 -20.25 -18.06 5.87
CA LEU A 35 -19.71 -17.36 4.70
C LEU A 35 -19.32 -15.93 5.05
N ILE A 36 -20.25 -15.17 5.65
CA ILE A 36 -20.00 -13.78 6.08
C ILE A 36 -18.81 -13.73 7.04
N ARG A 37 -18.70 -14.69 7.98
CA ARG A 37 -17.54 -14.77 8.88
C ARG A 37 -16.24 -14.96 8.08
N GLY A 38 -16.21 -15.90 7.15
CA GLY A 38 -15.02 -16.16 6.34
C GLY A 38 -14.60 -14.96 5.49
N ASP A 39 -15.56 -14.25 4.90
CA ASP A 39 -15.27 -13.04 4.10
C ASP A 39 -14.65 -11.93 4.95
N PHE A 40 -15.17 -11.72 6.17
CA PHE A 40 -14.61 -10.73 7.10
C PHE A 40 -13.22 -11.15 7.63
N GLU A 41 -13.01 -12.43 7.93
CA GLU A 41 -11.71 -12.95 8.34
C GLU A 41 -10.67 -12.79 7.22
N THR A 42 -11.06 -13.04 5.97
CA THR A 42 -10.25 -12.83 4.78
C THR A 42 -9.89 -11.35 4.63
N TYR A 43 -10.87 -10.45 4.68
CA TYR A 43 -10.64 -9.00 4.62
C TYR A 43 -9.64 -8.53 5.68
N ILE A 44 -9.77 -8.99 6.93
CA ILE A 44 -8.86 -8.60 8.01
C ILE A 44 -7.42 -9.05 7.72
N ALA A 45 -7.23 -10.25 7.18
CA ALA A 45 -5.90 -10.73 6.79
C ALA A 45 -5.33 -9.90 5.63
N GLU A 46 -6.13 -9.63 4.60
CA GLU A 46 -5.71 -8.83 3.45
C GLU A 46 -5.36 -7.38 3.83
N VAL A 47 -6.07 -6.79 4.81
CA VAL A 47 -5.73 -5.46 5.35
C VAL A 47 -4.34 -5.45 5.99
N GLN A 48 -3.95 -6.53 6.68
CA GLN A 48 -2.61 -6.62 7.27
C GLN A 48 -1.52 -6.66 6.19
N ASP A 49 -1.75 -7.42 5.12
CA ASP A 49 -0.84 -7.48 3.98
C ASP A 49 -0.75 -6.13 3.25
N TYR A 50 -1.90 -5.46 3.07
CA TYR A 50 -1.95 -4.12 2.51
C TYR A 50 -1.15 -3.11 3.34
N PHE A 51 -1.29 -3.11 4.68
CA PHE A 51 -0.51 -2.21 5.54
C PHE A 51 0.98 -2.49 5.49
N ARG A 52 1.39 -3.76 5.51
CA ARG A 52 2.80 -4.13 5.36
C ARG A 52 3.38 -3.59 4.05
N CYS A 53 2.64 -3.74 2.96
CA CYS A 53 3.07 -3.19 1.67
C CYS A 53 3.23 -1.67 1.72
N ILE A 54 2.25 -0.94 2.27
CA ILE A 54 2.31 0.52 2.36
C ILE A 54 3.50 0.99 3.20
N ASP A 55 3.81 0.28 4.28
CA ASP A 55 4.97 0.60 5.13
C ASP A 55 6.30 0.37 4.39
N GLU A 56 6.41 -0.69 3.59
CA GLU A 56 7.58 -0.96 2.74
C GLU A 56 7.75 0.12 1.66
N GLU A 57 6.68 0.48 0.96
CA GLU A 57 6.68 1.55 -0.06
C GLU A 57 7.06 2.89 0.55
N ARG A 58 6.55 3.20 1.74
CA ARG A 58 6.89 4.42 2.48
C ARG A 58 8.37 4.43 2.85
N ALA A 59 8.91 3.32 3.35
CA ALA A 59 10.32 3.22 3.70
C ALA A 59 11.23 3.40 2.48
N ARG A 60 10.88 2.77 1.34
CA ARG A 60 11.59 2.94 0.07
C ARG A 60 11.59 4.40 -0.38
N ALA A 61 10.41 5.01 -0.49
CA ALA A 61 10.26 6.39 -0.95
C ALA A 61 11.02 7.38 -0.04
N PHE A 62 11.08 7.12 1.27
CA PHE A 62 11.84 7.94 2.19
C PHE A 62 13.35 7.85 1.95
N SER A 63 13.87 6.65 1.66
CA SER A 63 15.28 6.45 1.32
C SER A 63 15.64 7.13 0.00
N GLU A 64 14.81 6.97 -1.03
CA GLU A 64 15.00 7.60 -2.34
C GLU A 64 14.99 9.13 -2.23
N ALA A 65 14.01 9.70 -1.52
CA ALA A 65 13.91 11.14 -1.30
C ALA A 65 15.14 11.69 -0.57
N ARG A 66 15.69 10.93 0.39
CA ARG A 66 16.93 11.30 1.08
C ARG A 66 18.10 11.38 0.10
N GLU A 67 18.34 10.35 -0.68
CA GLU A 67 19.46 10.29 -1.63
C GLU A 67 19.37 11.44 -2.65
N VAL A 68 18.19 11.64 -3.25
CA VAL A 68 17.95 12.73 -4.20
C VAL A 68 18.18 14.10 -3.56
N SER A 69 17.78 14.28 -2.30
CA SER A 69 17.99 15.54 -1.59
C SER A 69 19.47 15.80 -1.27
N GLU A 70 20.22 14.76 -0.90
CA GLU A 70 21.67 14.85 -0.67
C GLU A 70 22.40 15.19 -1.97
N ASP A 71 22.01 14.59 -3.10
CA ASP A 71 22.53 14.90 -4.44
C ASP A 71 22.27 16.36 -4.82
N TYR A 72 21.05 16.83 -4.59
CA TYR A 72 20.68 18.23 -4.84
C TYR A 72 21.48 19.19 -3.95
N GLY A 73 21.69 18.85 -2.67
CA GLY A 73 22.53 19.63 -1.77
C GLY A 73 23.96 19.79 -2.30
N ARG A 74 24.59 18.69 -2.72
CA ARG A 74 25.94 18.74 -3.34
C ARG A 74 25.98 19.57 -4.61
N PHE A 75 24.91 19.57 -5.40
CA PHE A 75 24.81 20.42 -6.58
C PHE A 75 24.78 21.91 -6.19
N ILE A 76 23.97 22.30 -5.21
CA ILE A 76 23.91 23.69 -4.72
C ILE A 76 25.29 24.13 -4.20
N ASP A 77 25.93 23.32 -3.36
CA ASP A 77 27.26 23.61 -2.81
C ASP A 77 28.35 23.77 -3.90
N ALA A 78 28.14 23.19 -5.09
CA ALA A 78 29.09 23.28 -6.19
C ALA A 78 28.90 24.52 -7.07
N ILE A 79 27.73 25.18 -7.00
CA ILE A 79 27.39 26.34 -7.84
C ILE A 79 27.33 27.66 -7.07
N GLU A 80 27.37 27.62 -5.73
CA GLU A 80 27.42 28.79 -4.83
C GLU A 80 28.83 28.96 -4.24
#